data_AF-A0A139QU41-F1
#
_entry.id   AF-A0A139QU41-F1
#
_cell.length_a   1.000
_cell.length_b   1.000
_cell.length_c   1.000
_cell.angle_alpha   90.00
_cell.angle_beta   90.00
_cell.angle_gamma   90.00
#
_symmetry.space_group_name_H-M   'P 1'
#
loop_
_entity.id
_entity.type
_entity.pdbx_description
1 polymer ?
#
loop_
_entity_poly.entity_id
_entity_poly.type
_entity_poly.pdbx_seq_one_letter_code
_entity_poly.pdbx_strand_id
1 'polypeptide(L)'
;MIRKIKSLQDLYDINDEIMAAVDRANGLEVYYRGQRNSEWDIRPAISRIQKNKLIENEEYERALQKHPELFSQSQNHLGHLSVMQHYGIPTRLIDITEDILVALFFALDGQKENDNNRAMYWIIVPSSRVKTNNSDAIEIVTAMAALDDSDRKNLLTLAKQTLISTRRFNRQHVFKTKKHKSVHRLLHEVRKYVRNFEPEIVPSDLLTTYAVKANNIHQRLIAQSG
;
A
#
# COMPACT_ATOMS: atom_id res chain seq x y z
N MET A 1 -13.24 -17.44 3.48
CA MET A 1 -13.80 -18.68 2.89
C MET A 1 -12.99 -18.97 1.64
N ILE A 2 -12.46 -20.18 1.46
CA ILE A 2 -11.71 -20.57 0.25
C ILE A 2 -12.68 -21.27 -0.69
N ARG A 3 -12.74 -20.85 -1.95
CA ARG A 3 -13.57 -21.45 -3.00
C ARG A 3 -12.69 -21.89 -4.17
N LYS A 4 -12.99 -23.05 -4.75
CA LYS A 4 -12.28 -23.58 -5.93
C LYS A 4 -12.98 -23.09 -7.18
N ILE A 5 -12.22 -22.44 -8.07
CA ILE A 5 -12.68 -21.97 -9.38
C ILE A 5 -12.24 -23.00 -10.42
N LYS A 6 -13.19 -23.60 -11.16
CA LYS A 6 -12.89 -24.59 -12.21
C LYS A 6 -13.14 -24.05 -13.61
N SER A 7 -13.94 -23.00 -13.74
CA SER A 7 -14.28 -22.36 -15.01
C SER A 7 -14.33 -20.84 -14.87
N LEU A 8 -14.33 -20.12 -15.99
CA LEU A 8 -14.59 -18.68 -15.99
C LEU A 8 -16.02 -18.36 -15.51
N GLN A 9 -16.98 -19.24 -15.76
CA GLN A 9 -18.34 -19.04 -15.24
C GLN A 9 -18.35 -19.08 -13.72
N ASP A 10 -17.67 -20.06 -13.11
CA ASP A 10 -17.54 -20.15 -11.64
C ASP A 10 -16.95 -18.87 -11.05
N LEU A 11 -15.97 -18.27 -11.74
CA LEU A 11 -15.33 -17.02 -11.34
C LEU A 11 -16.34 -15.87 -11.33
N TYR A 12 -17.09 -15.71 -12.42
CA TYR A 12 -18.10 -14.65 -12.53
C TYR A 12 -19.24 -14.86 -11.52
N ASP A 13 -19.73 -16.09 -11.35
CA ASP A 13 -20.79 -16.40 -10.38
C ASP A 13 -20.37 -16.03 -8.94
N ILE A 14 -19.13 -16.38 -8.56
CA ILE A 14 -18.57 -16.01 -7.25
C ILE A 14 -18.41 -14.49 -7.15
N ASN A 15 -17.95 -13.84 -8.22
CA ASN A 15 -17.79 -12.39 -8.23
C ASN A 15 -19.12 -11.68 -8.03
N ASP A 16 -20.16 -12.09 -8.76
CA ASP A 16 -21.49 -11.50 -8.67
C ASP A 16 -22.11 -11.68 -7.29
N GLU A 17 -21.93 -12.85 -6.67
CA GLU A 17 -22.35 -13.09 -5.27
C GLU A 17 -21.68 -12.11 -4.30
N ILE A 18 -20.36 -11.89 -4.44
CA ILE A 18 -19.59 -10.99 -3.58
C ILE A 18 -19.99 -9.54 -3.83
N MET A 19 -20.08 -9.12 -5.09
CA MET A 19 -20.49 -7.76 -5.45
C MET A 19 -21.88 -7.44 -4.91
N ALA A 20 -22.85 -8.34 -5.06
CA ALA A 20 -24.19 -8.17 -4.50
C ALA A 20 -24.17 -8.04 -2.97
N ALA A 21 -23.27 -8.76 -2.27
CA ALA A 21 -23.12 -8.63 -0.82
C ALA A 21 -22.49 -7.30 -0.40
N VAL A 22 -21.49 -6.83 -1.15
CA VAL A 22 -20.81 -5.55 -0.95
C VAL A 22 -21.78 -4.39 -1.18
N ASP A 23 -22.56 -4.43 -2.25
CA ASP A 23 -23.55 -3.41 -2.59
C ASP A 23 -24.61 -3.26 -1.49
N ARG A 24 -25.04 -4.36 -0.86
CA ARG A 24 -25.97 -4.30 0.28
C ARG A 24 -25.39 -3.64 1.53
N ALA A 25 -24.08 -3.71 1.73
CA ALA A 25 -23.43 -3.17 2.93
C ALA A 25 -23.21 -1.66 2.86
N ASN A 26 -23.19 -1.06 1.65
CA ASN A 26 -22.85 0.33 1.35
C ASN A 26 -21.46 0.78 1.83
N GLY A 27 -20.81 1.68 1.09
CA GLY A 27 -19.54 2.30 1.50
C GLY A 27 -18.33 1.36 1.53
N LEU A 28 -18.36 0.32 0.69
CA LEU A 28 -17.27 -0.62 0.47
C LEU A 28 -16.86 -0.57 -1.00
N GLU A 29 -15.57 -0.76 -1.28
CA GLU A 29 -15.00 -0.93 -2.61
C GLU A 29 -14.29 -2.28 -2.70
N VAL A 30 -14.31 -2.90 -3.87
CA VAL A 30 -13.71 -4.21 -4.12
C VAL A 30 -12.53 -4.06 -5.05
N TYR A 31 -11.42 -4.66 -4.65
CA TYR A 31 -10.24 -4.85 -5.46
C TYR A 31 -9.90 -6.33 -5.53
N TYR A 32 -9.06 -6.68 -6.50
CA TYR A 32 -8.65 -8.05 -6.75
C TYR A 32 -7.13 -8.16 -6.69
N ARG A 33 -6.65 -9.34 -6.29
CA ARG A 33 -5.23 -9.69 -6.37
C ARG A 33 -5.07 -11.14 -6.76
N GLY A 34 -4.29 -11.39 -7.79
CA GLY A 34 -3.82 -12.73 -8.16
C GLY A 34 -2.45 -13.03 -7.60
N GLN A 35 -2.21 -14.29 -7.24
CA GLN A 35 -0.89 -14.78 -6.94
C GLN A 35 -0.68 -16.21 -7.41
N ARG A 36 0.54 -16.44 -7.91
CA ARG A 36 1.06 -17.69 -8.48
C ARG A 36 1.37 -18.78 -7.47
N ASN A 37 1.07 -18.56 -6.20
CA ASN A 37 1.36 -19.47 -5.11
C ASN A 37 0.40 -19.17 -3.97
N SER A 38 -0.52 -20.09 -3.66
CA SER A 38 -1.53 -19.90 -2.60
C SER A 38 -0.93 -19.83 -1.21
N GLU A 39 0.30 -20.32 -1.01
CA GLU A 39 1.01 -20.28 0.28
C GLU A 39 1.63 -18.91 0.57
N TRP A 40 1.70 -18.02 -0.43
CA TRP A 40 2.20 -16.67 -0.20
C TRP A 40 1.20 -15.86 0.62
N ASP A 41 1.72 -15.22 1.67
CA ASP A 41 0.91 -14.32 2.48
C ASP A 41 0.63 -13.00 1.73
N ILE A 42 -0.54 -12.42 1.99
CA ILE A 42 -0.97 -11.12 1.45
C ILE A 42 -0.34 -10.00 2.29
N ARG A 43 1.00 -10.02 2.35
CA ARG A 43 1.80 -8.99 3.00
C ARG A 43 2.67 -8.26 1.98
N PRO A 44 3.02 -6.99 2.22
CA PRO A 44 3.99 -6.30 1.39
C PRO A 44 5.32 -7.08 1.34
N ALA A 45 6.05 -6.98 0.22
CA ALA A 45 7.30 -7.72 0.04
C ALA A 45 8.29 -7.44 1.18
N ILE A 46 8.38 -6.17 1.61
CA ILE A 46 9.27 -5.78 2.72
C ILE A 46 8.90 -6.45 4.06
N SER A 47 7.63 -6.80 4.27
CA SER A 47 7.15 -7.43 5.51
C SER A 47 7.33 -8.95 5.53
N ARG A 48 7.62 -9.58 4.39
CA ARG A 48 7.88 -11.02 4.28
C ARG A 48 9.33 -11.37 4.60
N ILE A 49 10.22 -10.38 4.49
CA ILE A 49 11.65 -10.56 4.71
C ILE A 49 11.93 -10.46 6.21
N GLN A 50 12.80 -11.32 6.73
CA GLN A 50 13.09 -11.37 8.17
C GLN A 50 13.58 -10.00 8.67
N LYS A 51 13.08 -9.55 9.83
CA LYS A 51 13.36 -8.22 10.42
C LYS A 51 14.84 -7.86 10.55
N ASN A 52 15.74 -8.85 10.57
CA ASN A 52 17.18 -8.64 10.70
C ASN A 52 17.92 -8.63 9.34
N LYS A 53 17.23 -8.87 8.22
CA LYS A 53 17.85 -9.01 6.89
C LYS A 53 17.70 -7.78 6.01
N LEU A 54 16.63 -7.00 6.18
CA LEU A 54 16.39 -5.79 5.39
C LEU A 54 15.77 -4.70 6.26
N ILE A 55 16.32 -3.50 6.10
CA ILE A 55 15.78 -2.29 6.67
C ILE A 55 15.27 -1.46 5.49
N GLU A 56 13.96 -1.19 5.48
CA GLU A 56 13.30 -0.56 4.32
C GLU A 56 13.93 0.78 3.92
N ASN A 57 14.37 1.60 4.89
CA ASN A 57 15.01 2.86 4.57
C ASN A 57 16.36 2.67 3.88
N GLU A 58 17.10 1.61 4.21
CA GLU A 58 18.38 1.34 3.56
C GLU A 58 18.18 0.92 2.10
N GLU A 59 17.17 0.10 1.80
CA GLU A 59 16.83 -0.26 0.42
C GLU A 59 16.29 0.94 -0.36
N TYR A 60 15.48 1.78 0.30
CA TYR A 60 14.97 3.01 -0.28
C TYR A 60 16.10 3.98 -0.65
N GLU A 61 17.00 4.29 0.29
CA GLU A 61 18.15 5.18 0.04
C GLU A 61 19.13 4.57 -0.97
N ARG A 62 19.38 3.26 -0.89
CA ARG A 62 20.25 2.55 -1.85
C ARG A 62 19.70 2.64 -3.26
N ALA A 63 18.39 2.49 -3.45
CA ALA A 63 17.76 2.60 -4.76
C ALA A 63 17.97 4.01 -5.33
N LEU A 64 17.68 5.05 -4.54
CA LEU A 64 17.87 6.45 -4.95
C LEU A 64 19.34 6.78 -5.27
N GLN A 65 20.29 6.23 -4.50
CA GLN A 65 21.72 6.51 -4.69
C GLN A 65 22.29 5.78 -5.92
N LYS A 66 21.91 4.52 -6.13
CA LYS A 66 22.46 3.70 -7.22
C LYS A 66 21.84 4.01 -8.57
N HIS A 67 20.57 4.41 -8.58
CA HIS A 67 19.78 4.58 -9.80
C HIS A 67 18.95 5.87 -9.80
N PRO A 68 19.54 7.05 -9.54
CA PRO A 68 18.79 8.32 -9.47
C PRO A 68 17.99 8.62 -10.74
N GLU A 69 18.43 8.15 -11.90
CA GLU A 69 17.78 8.32 -13.20
C GLU A 69 16.37 7.71 -13.24
N LEU A 70 16.15 6.58 -12.55
CA LEU A 70 14.86 5.88 -12.50
C LEU A 70 13.78 6.69 -11.78
N PHE A 71 14.20 7.61 -10.90
CA PHE A 71 13.31 8.37 -10.03
C PHE A 71 13.08 9.80 -10.53
N SER A 72 13.67 10.19 -11.67
CA SER A 72 13.59 11.55 -12.22
C SER A 72 12.16 12.06 -12.45
N GLN A 73 11.20 11.17 -12.74
CA GLN A 73 9.79 11.48 -12.96
C GLN A 73 8.91 11.30 -11.72
N SER A 74 9.48 10.79 -10.63
CA SER A 74 8.72 10.56 -9.40
C SER A 74 8.57 11.86 -8.62
N GLN A 75 7.33 12.21 -8.32
CA GLN A 75 7.01 13.49 -7.67
C GLN A 75 7.00 13.39 -6.15
N ASN A 76 6.84 12.18 -5.59
CA ASN A 76 6.70 11.94 -4.16
C ASN A 76 7.17 10.52 -3.78
N HIS A 77 7.10 10.20 -2.48
CA HIS A 77 7.48 8.89 -1.96
C HIS A 77 6.65 7.73 -2.54
N LEU A 78 5.37 7.94 -2.85
CA LEU A 78 4.54 6.93 -3.52
C LEU A 78 5.11 6.57 -4.90
N GLY A 79 5.51 7.59 -5.68
CA GLY A 79 6.16 7.42 -6.98
C GLY A 79 7.44 6.60 -6.87
N HIS A 80 8.31 6.94 -5.90
CA HIS A 80 9.53 6.19 -5.65
C HIS A 80 9.26 4.72 -5.31
N LEU A 81 8.31 4.46 -4.41
CA LEU A 81 7.95 3.09 -4.04
C LEU A 81 7.37 2.31 -5.23
N SER A 82 6.62 2.97 -6.12
CA SER A 82 6.09 2.34 -7.33
C SER A 82 7.20 1.95 -8.30
N VAL A 83 8.19 2.84 -8.52
CA VAL A 83 9.38 2.55 -9.33
C VAL A 83 10.20 1.41 -8.71
N MET A 84 10.48 1.49 -7.40
CA MET A 84 11.20 0.43 -6.67
C MET A 84 10.53 -0.93 -6.87
N GLN A 85 9.22 -1.01 -6.71
CA GLN A 85 8.46 -2.25 -6.86
C GLN A 85 8.48 -2.78 -8.30
N HIS A 86 8.42 -1.89 -9.31
CA HIS A 86 8.56 -2.27 -10.72
C HIS A 86 9.91 -2.96 -11.00
N TYR A 87 10.99 -2.50 -10.37
CA TYR A 87 12.32 -3.11 -10.46
C TYR A 87 12.58 -4.23 -9.44
N GLY A 88 11.53 -4.75 -8.78
CA GLY A 88 11.63 -5.88 -7.86
C GLY A 88 12.27 -5.56 -6.50
N ILE A 89 12.47 -4.29 -6.18
CA ILE A 89 12.97 -3.87 -4.86
C ILE A 89 11.81 -3.99 -3.85
N PRO A 90 11.99 -4.69 -2.71
CA PRO A 90 10.90 -4.89 -1.75
C PRO A 90 10.39 -3.58 -1.16
N THR A 91 9.08 -3.34 -1.26
CA THR A 91 8.42 -2.15 -0.69
C THR A 91 7.29 -2.53 0.26
N ARG A 92 6.75 -1.50 0.94
CA ARG A 92 5.52 -1.55 1.73
C ARG A 92 4.22 -1.61 0.92
N LEU A 93 4.30 -1.53 -0.40
CA LEU A 93 3.13 -1.55 -1.28
C LEU A 93 2.68 -3.00 -1.54
N ILE A 94 1.42 -3.14 -1.95
CA ILE A 94 0.82 -4.39 -2.43
C ILE A 94 0.06 -4.04 -3.70
N ASP A 95 0.32 -4.77 -4.79
CA ASP A 95 -0.45 -4.60 -6.03
C ASP A 95 -1.86 -5.16 -5.87
N ILE A 96 -2.83 -4.33 -6.21
CA ILE A 96 -4.24 -4.68 -6.30
C ILE A 96 -4.79 -4.06 -7.59
N THR A 97 -5.84 -4.64 -8.15
CA THR A 97 -6.46 -4.19 -9.40
C THR A 97 -7.97 -4.07 -9.23
N GLU A 98 -8.61 -3.18 -9.98
CA GLU A 98 -10.07 -3.10 -10.06
C GLU A 98 -10.66 -4.13 -11.04
N ASP A 99 -9.80 -4.78 -11.84
CA ASP A 99 -10.20 -5.77 -12.84
C ASP A 99 -9.88 -7.20 -12.37
N ILE A 100 -10.93 -8.02 -12.23
CA ILE A 100 -10.83 -9.42 -11.82
C ILE A 100 -10.05 -10.29 -12.81
N LEU A 101 -10.12 -10.00 -14.11
CA LEU A 101 -9.39 -10.74 -15.14
C LEU A 101 -7.91 -10.40 -15.12
N VAL A 102 -7.54 -9.17 -14.78
CA VAL A 102 -6.14 -8.80 -14.52
C VAL A 102 -5.61 -9.58 -13.31
N ALA A 103 -6.39 -9.70 -12.24
CA ALA A 103 -6.00 -10.53 -11.09
C ALA A 103 -5.89 -12.02 -11.49
N LEU A 104 -6.83 -12.54 -12.27
CA LEU A 104 -6.76 -13.90 -12.79
C LEU A 104 -5.48 -14.11 -13.62
N PHE A 105 -5.17 -13.19 -14.53
CA PHE A 105 -3.95 -13.22 -15.33
C PHE A 105 -2.71 -13.35 -14.43
N PHE A 106 -2.57 -12.52 -13.39
CA PHE A 106 -1.42 -12.60 -12.49
C PHE A 106 -1.36 -13.90 -11.67
N ALA A 107 -2.50 -14.54 -11.39
CA ALA A 107 -2.54 -15.85 -10.74
C ALA A 107 -2.13 -16.99 -11.66
N LEU A 108 -2.32 -16.84 -12.98
CA LEU A 108 -2.06 -17.87 -14.00
C LEU A 108 -0.72 -17.69 -14.73
N ASP A 109 -0.22 -16.47 -14.84
CA ASP A 109 0.95 -16.18 -15.66
C ASP A 109 2.22 -16.91 -15.19
N GLY A 110 3.04 -17.35 -16.15
CA GLY A 110 4.28 -18.08 -15.92
C GLY A 110 4.15 -19.42 -15.18
N GLN A 111 2.94 -20.01 -15.13
CA GLN A 111 2.71 -21.32 -14.51
C GLN A 111 2.93 -22.47 -15.49
N LYS A 112 3.45 -23.58 -14.98
CA LYS A 112 3.50 -24.85 -15.72
C LYS A 112 2.11 -25.47 -15.75
N GLU A 113 1.80 -26.18 -16.83
CA GLU A 113 0.60 -27.02 -16.89
C GLU A 113 0.56 -27.97 -15.69
N ASN A 114 -0.59 -28.04 -15.01
CA ASN A 114 -0.87 -28.83 -13.80
C ASN A 114 -0.38 -28.28 -12.45
N ASP A 115 0.22 -27.08 -12.39
CA ASP A 115 0.41 -26.41 -11.10
C ASP A 115 -0.93 -25.80 -10.61
N ASN A 116 -1.40 -26.30 -9.46
CA ASN A 116 -2.63 -25.82 -8.82
C ASN A 116 -2.37 -24.88 -7.65
N ASN A 117 -1.11 -24.56 -7.38
CA ASN A 117 -0.70 -23.68 -6.29
C ASN A 117 -0.94 -22.21 -6.68
N ARG A 118 -2.18 -21.73 -6.61
CA ARG A 118 -2.54 -20.37 -6.99
C ARG A 118 -3.73 -19.88 -6.19
N ALA A 119 -3.79 -18.58 -5.99
CA ALA A 119 -4.89 -17.96 -5.28
C ALA A 119 -5.26 -16.63 -5.92
N MET A 120 -6.54 -16.31 -5.82
CA MET A 120 -7.06 -14.99 -6.12
C MET A 120 -7.86 -14.50 -4.93
N TYR A 121 -7.73 -13.21 -4.62
CA TYR A 121 -8.33 -12.59 -3.46
C TYR A 121 -9.23 -11.45 -3.88
N TRP A 122 -10.40 -11.39 -3.24
CA TRP A 122 -11.24 -10.21 -3.18
C TRP A 122 -10.80 -9.41 -1.95
N ILE A 123 -10.34 -8.19 -2.18
CA ILE A 123 -9.88 -7.26 -1.17
C ILE A 123 -10.96 -6.18 -1.02
N ILE A 124 -11.75 -6.32 0.04
CA ILE A 124 -12.88 -5.43 0.33
C ILE A 124 -12.37 -4.32 1.27
N VAL A 125 -12.48 -3.07 0.81
CA VAL A 125 -11.92 -1.89 1.49
C VAL A 125 -13.06 -0.91 1.78
N PRO A 126 -13.20 -0.39 3.01
CA PRO A 126 -14.12 0.72 3.26
C PRO A 126 -13.78 1.92 2.39
N SER A 127 -14.76 2.56 1.75
CA SER A 127 -14.53 3.72 0.87
C SER A 127 -13.80 4.86 1.59
N SER A 128 -13.93 4.98 2.92
CA SER A 128 -13.17 5.95 3.73
C SER A 128 -11.65 5.72 3.76
N ARG A 129 -11.20 4.51 3.44
CA ARG A 129 -9.79 4.09 3.31
C ARG A 129 -9.31 4.01 1.86
N VAL A 130 -10.16 4.35 0.91
CA VAL A 130 -9.76 4.55 -0.48
C VAL A 130 -9.35 6.02 -0.63
N LYS A 131 -8.10 6.25 -1.07
CA LYS A 131 -7.50 7.58 -1.18
C LYS A 131 -6.91 7.79 -2.57
N THR A 132 -6.83 9.04 -2.99
CA THR A 132 -6.08 9.44 -4.18
C THR A 132 -4.59 9.53 -3.87
N ASN A 133 -3.77 9.53 -4.92
CA ASN A 133 -2.30 9.61 -4.79
C ASN A 133 -1.79 10.88 -4.08
N ASN A 134 -2.57 11.97 -4.05
CA ASN A 134 -2.24 13.26 -3.46
C ASN A 134 -2.87 13.49 -2.06
N SER A 135 -3.47 12.46 -1.47
CA SER A 135 -4.03 12.56 -0.11
C SER A 135 -2.92 12.66 0.93
N ASP A 136 -3.08 13.53 1.92
CA ASP A 136 -2.10 13.69 3.01
C ASP A 136 -1.76 12.38 3.74
N ALA A 137 -2.77 11.55 4.01
CA ALA A 137 -2.56 10.22 4.58
C ALA A 137 -1.60 9.35 3.75
N ILE A 138 -1.67 9.43 2.42
CA ILE A 138 -0.80 8.66 1.51
C ILE A 138 0.61 9.23 1.51
N GLU A 139 0.76 10.55 1.48
CA GLU A 139 2.07 11.20 1.60
C GLU A 139 2.75 10.84 2.92
N ILE A 140 2.01 10.89 4.04
CA ILE A 140 2.48 10.49 5.37
C ILE A 140 2.91 9.03 5.38
N VAL A 141 2.03 8.11 4.97
CA VAL A 141 2.28 6.67 5.08
C VAL A 141 3.40 6.23 4.15
N THR A 142 3.53 6.80 2.95
CA THR A 142 4.61 6.44 2.03
C THR A 142 5.95 7.01 2.48
N ALA A 143 5.98 8.23 3.04
CA ALA A 143 7.20 8.84 3.58
C ALA A 143 7.85 8.02 4.71
N MET A 144 7.10 7.20 5.46
CA MET A 144 7.73 6.38 6.49
C MET A 144 8.68 5.31 5.92
N ALA A 145 8.69 5.06 4.61
CA ALA A 145 9.66 4.17 3.97
C ALA A 145 11.08 4.73 4.06
N ALA A 146 11.23 6.06 3.97
CA ALA A 146 12.50 6.76 4.07
C ALA A 146 12.99 6.94 5.52
N LEU A 147 12.13 6.70 6.51
CA LEU A 147 12.51 6.83 7.92
C LEU A 147 13.27 5.62 8.43
N ASP A 148 14.29 5.87 9.26
CA ASP A 148 14.98 4.81 10.00
C ASP A 148 14.00 3.98 10.86
N ASP A 149 14.36 2.72 11.10
CA ASP A 149 13.48 1.78 11.79
C ASP A 149 13.18 2.20 13.25
N SER A 150 14.10 2.93 13.89
CA SER A 150 13.92 3.45 15.24
C SER A 150 12.83 4.53 15.28
N ASP A 151 12.91 5.52 14.41
CA ASP A 151 11.90 6.57 14.27
C ASP A 151 10.55 6.01 13.90
N ARG A 152 10.52 5.05 12.96
CA ARG A 152 9.29 4.39 12.55
C ARG A 152 8.62 3.67 13.71
N LYS A 153 9.38 2.88 14.49
CA LYS A 153 8.86 2.21 15.70
C LYS A 153 8.38 3.22 16.74
N ASN A 154 9.10 4.31 16.94
CA ASN A 154 8.72 5.39 17.85
C ASN A 154 7.41 6.06 17.42
N LEU A 155 7.25 6.35 16.12
CA LEU A 155 6.02 6.89 15.53
C LEU A 155 4.82 5.97 15.74
N LEU A 156 4.97 4.68 15.43
CA LEU A 156 3.91 3.69 15.60
C LEU A 156 3.52 3.54 17.07
N THR A 157 4.49 3.56 17.98
CA THR A 157 4.26 3.48 19.43
C THR A 157 3.51 4.74 19.91
N LEU A 158 3.96 5.91 19.49
CA LEU A 158 3.33 7.19 19.82
C LEU A 158 1.90 7.28 19.29
N ALA A 159 1.65 6.79 18.07
CA ALA A 159 0.32 6.71 17.48
C ALA A 159 -0.63 5.84 18.31
N LYS A 160 -0.19 4.63 18.68
CA LYS A 160 -0.97 3.73 19.54
C LYS A 160 -1.30 4.38 20.89
N GLN A 161 -0.30 4.96 21.55
CA GLN A 161 -0.49 5.64 22.84
C GLN A 161 -1.48 6.81 22.73
N THR A 162 -1.37 7.60 21.67
CA THR A 162 -2.24 8.76 21.42
C THR A 162 -3.68 8.34 21.17
N LEU A 163 -3.92 7.26 20.41
CA LEU A 163 -5.28 6.77 20.19
C LEU A 163 -5.90 6.16 21.46
N ILE A 164 -5.10 5.49 22.30
CA ILE A 164 -5.55 4.96 23.59
C ILE A 164 -5.95 6.10 24.53
N SER A 165 -5.15 7.17 24.62
CA SER A 165 -5.50 8.33 25.43
C SER A 165 -6.70 9.08 24.86
N THR A 166 -6.77 9.25 23.54
CA THR A 166 -7.88 9.92 22.85
C THR A 166 -9.23 9.25 23.10
N ARG A 167 -9.29 7.91 23.05
CA ARG A 167 -10.50 7.15 23.38
C ARG A 167 -11.01 7.43 24.80
N ARG A 168 -10.11 7.79 25.73
CA ARG A 168 -10.47 8.16 27.11
C ARG A 168 -10.97 9.60 27.25
N PHE A 169 -10.63 10.50 26.32
CA PHE A 169 -10.87 11.94 26.45
C PHE A 169 -11.74 12.56 25.34
N ASN A 170 -12.25 11.76 24.40
CA ASN A 170 -13.17 12.17 23.32
C ASN A 170 -12.69 13.41 22.52
N ARG A 171 -11.40 13.47 22.18
CA ARG A 171 -10.76 14.59 21.46
C ARG A 171 -10.02 14.12 20.23
N GLN A 172 -10.28 14.68 19.06
CA GLN A 172 -9.39 14.48 17.90
C GLN A 172 -7.98 14.96 18.27
N HIS A 173 -6.97 14.09 18.14
CA HIS A 173 -5.58 14.42 18.40
C HIS A 173 -4.81 14.40 17.10
N VAL A 174 -4.10 15.49 16.83
CA VAL A 174 -3.10 15.63 15.78
C VAL A 174 -1.74 15.66 16.49
N PHE A 175 -0.70 15.06 15.91
CA PHE A 175 0.63 15.17 16.51
C PHE A 175 1.12 16.62 16.50
N LYS A 176 1.46 17.15 17.68
CA LYS A 176 2.16 18.43 17.78
C LYS A 176 3.65 18.20 17.50
N THR A 177 4.09 18.69 16.35
CA THR A 177 5.41 18.47 15.74
C THR A 177 6.60 18.85 16.62
N LYS A 178 6.44 19.87 17.47
CA LYS A 178 7.50 20.39 18.35
C LYS A 178 7.90 19.44 19.48
N LYS A 179 7.10 18.40 19.78
CA LYS A 179 7.30 17.55 20.96
C LYS A 179 8.04 16.24 20.67
N HIS A 180 8.04 15.77 19.42
CA HIS A 180 8.54 14.44 19.08
C HIS A 180 9.46 14.50 17.86
N LYS A 181 10.75 14.15 18.06
CA LYS A 181 11.78 14.16 17.01
C LYS A 181 11.39 13.32 15.79
N SER A 182 10.80 12.14 16.02
CA SER A 182 10.39 11.24 14.94
C SER A 182 9.21 11.79 14.12
N VAL A 183 8.29 12.54 14.72
CA VAL A 183 7.23 13.28 14.01
C VAL A 183 7.82 14.40 13.16
N HIS A 184 8.80 15.13 13.71
CA HIS A 184 9.50 16.17 12.97
C HIS A 184 10.26 15.59 11.76
N ARG A 185 10.94 14.45 11.92
CA ARG A 185 11.60 13.74 10.83
C ARG A 185 10.62 13.27 9.75
N LEU A 186 9.46 12.71 10.13
CA LEU A 186 8.43 12.34 9.16
C LEU A 186 7.97 13.52 8.32
N LEU A 187 7.68 14.67 8.97
CA LEU A 187 7.29 15.88 8.26
C LEU A 187 8.37 16.44 7.36
N HIS A 188 9.63 16.32 7.79
CA HIS A 188 10.75 16.70 6.96
C HIS A 188 10.78 15.86 5.67
N GLU A 189 10.60 14.54 5.76
CA GLU A 189 10.51 13.67 4.58
C GLU A 189 9.35 14.04 3.66
N VAL A 190 8.14 14.20 4.19
CA VAL A 190 6.97 14.63 3.39
C VAL A 190 7.24 15.97 2.69
N ARG A 191 7.83 16.95 3.38
CA ARG A 191 8.10 18.29 2.86
C ARG A 191 9.22 18.36 1.83
N LYS A 192 10.03 17.32 1.67
CA LYS A 192 10.97 17.23 0.53
C LYS A 192 10.24 17.29 -0.81
N TYR A 193 9.03 16.72 -0.86
CA TYR A 193 8.23 16.59 -2.08
C TYR A 193 6.99 17.51 -2.06
N VAL A 194 6.32 17.62 -0.90
CA VAL A 194 5.12 18.45 -0.73
C VAL A 194 5.45 19.68 0.12
N ARG A 195 5.92 20.75 -0.52
CA ARG A 195 6.46 21.95 0.17
C ARG A 195 5.48 22.59 1.16
N ASN A 196 4.21 22.63 0.81
CA ASN A 196 3.15 23.28 1.60
C ASN A 196 2.39 22.28 2.50
N PHE A 197 3.01 21.15 2.84
CA PHE A 197 2.35 20.17 3.70
C PHE A 197 2.11 20.75 5.10
N GLU A 198 0.84 20.79 5.50
CA GLU A 198 0.44 21.24 6.82
C GLU A 198 1.02 20.30 7.89
N PRO A 199 1.55 20.81 9.01
CA PRO A 199 2.19 20.01 10.05
C PRO A 199 1.18 19.20 10.89
N GLU A 200 0.07 18.77 10.30
CA GLU A 200 -1.04 18.09 10.95
C GLU A 200 -1.06 16.61 10.58
N ILE A 201 -0.42 15.77 11.40
CA ILE A 201 -0.44 14.31 11.21
C ILE A 201 -1.51 13.69 12.09
N VAL A 202 -2.47 13.01 11.45
CA VAL A 202 -3.48 12.20 12.15
C VAL A 202 -2.86 10.87 12.59
N PRO A 203 -2.82 10.56 13.90
CA PRO A 203 -2.18 9.34 14.41
C PRO A 203 -2.75 8.03 13.85
N SER A 204 -4.05 8.00 13.51
CA SER A 204 -4.67 6.81 12.92
C SER A 204 -4.09 6.46 11.57
N ASP A 205 -3.62 7.45 10.81
CA ASP A 205 -3.14 7.21 9.44
C ASP A 205 -1.86 6.37 9.46
N LEU A 206 -0.99 6.58 10.46
CA LEU A 206 0.22 5.78 10.66
C LEU A 206 -0.05 4.30 10.97
N LEU A 207 -1.27 3.96 11.37
CA LEU A 207 -1.68 2.60 11.73
C LEU A 207 -2.67 2.00 10.73
N THR A 208 -3.03 2.74 9.68
CA THR A 208 -4.06 2.35 8.73
C THR A 208 -3.43 1.94 7.41
N THR A 209 -3.98 0.88 6.81
CA THR A 209 -3.70 0.50 5.43
C THR A 209 -4.77 1.12 4.52
N TYR A 210 -4.32 1.76 3.45
CA TYR A 210 -5.17 2.42 2.46
C TYR A 210 -5.08 1.70 1.12
N ALA A 211 -6.18 1.76 0.35
CA ALA A 211 -6.14 1.52 -1.08
C ALA A 211 -5.90 2.86 -1.78
N VAL A 212 -5.02 2.88 -2.77
CA VAL A 212 -4.68 4.10 -3.50
C VAL A 212 -5.21 4.00 -4.92
N LYS A 213 -6.10 4.91 -5.31
CA LYS A 213 -6.48 5.09 -6.70
C LYS A 213 -5.42 5.93 -7.39
N ALA A 214 -4.77 5.35 -8.39
CA ALA A 214 -3.91 6.10 -9.27
C ALA A 214 -4.79 7.07 -10.07
N ASN A 215 -4.54 8.38 -9.94
CA ASN A 215 -5.15 9.34 -10.87
C ASN A 215 -4.64 8.98 -12.28
N ASN A 216 -5.53 9.04 -13.28
CA ASN A 216 -5.34 8.67 -14.70
C ASN A 216 -4.26 9.47 -15.46
N ILE A 217 -3.16 9.84 -14.81
CA ILE A 217 -2.00 10.51 -15.42
C ILE A 217 -1.04 9.47 -16.04
N HIS A 218 -1.15 8.19 -15.67
CA HIS A 218 -0.26 7.12 -16.11
C HIS A 218 -0.81 6.18 -17.20
N GLN A 219 -1.79 6.62 -18.00
CA GLN A 219 -2.10 5.92 -19.27
C GLN A 219 -0.90 5.88 -20.24
N ARG A 220 0.17 6.65 -19.98
CA ARG A 220 1.40 6.64 -20.80
C ARG A 220 2.40 5.51 -20.49
N LEU A 221 2.32 4.83 -19.35
CA LEU A 221 3.25 3.72 -19.04
C LEU A 221 2.71 2.34 -19.42
N ILE A 222 1.39 2.19 -19.54
CA ILE A 222 0.76 0.91 -19.93
C ILE A 222 0.78 0.72 -21.47
N ALA A 223 1.12 1.76 -22.25
CA ALA A 223 1.15 1.69 -23.71
C ALA A 223 2.51 1.33 -24.34
N GLN A 224 3.55 1.04 -23.55
CA GLN A 224 4.90 0.70 -24.06
C GLN A 224 5.41 -0.69 -23.65
N SER A 225 4.54 -1.54 -23.11
CA SER A 225 4.84 -2.95 -22.88
C SER A 225 3.81 -3.77 -23.63
N GLY A 226 3.98 -3.81 -24.96
CA GLY A 226 3.43 -4.90 -25.77
C GLY A 226 4.19 -6.20 -25.49
#